data_AF-A0A6J8D0V0-F1
#
_entry.id   AF-A0A6J8D0V0-F1
#
_cell.length_a   1.000
_cell.length_b   1.000
_cell.length_c   1.000
_cell.angle_alpha   90.00
_cell.angle_beta   90.00
_cell.angle_gamma   90.00
#
_symmetry.space_group_name_H-M   'P 1'
#
loop_
_entity.id
_entity.type
_entity.pdbx_description
1 polymer ?
#
loop_
_entity_poly.entity_id
_entity_poly.type
_entity_poly.pdbx_seq_one_letter_code
_entity_poly.pdbx_strand_id
1 'polypeptide(L)'
;MPRFLKKGDKQFSTEDANMSRLVTKIRWIVESSNARIKTWKYLSHTLPTNQIPFIGDFVRIVCALSNKYAQPLSQCRDVESDQLEAAKMIHLSKMSNTLKEHVETENLLKKKLIWKVASECDFENFPRLDDQELRNITCGVYQMKLASSYIQEYTDEESDIFVHREDSNLLRIKIQSRHTSSKKHQLWIRYNESYIDSWYCLCRAGARVVGACSHVAAVLWYLGKELYKDKSVSYGVRNWENMF
;
A
#
# COMPACT_ATOMS: atom_id res chain seq x y z
N MET A 1 -15.96 -10.53 5.60
CA MET A 1 -14.76 -10.94 6.37
C MET A 1 -13.60 -11.14 5.38
N PRO A 2 -12.34 -10.79 5.71
CA PRO A 2 -11.20 -11.06 4.83
C PRO A 2 -11.08 -12.56 4.57
N ARG A 3 -10.69 -12.93 3.35
CA ARG A 3 -10.60 -14.34 2.96
C ARG A 3 -9.31 -14.96 3.49
N PHE A 4 -9.36 -16.26 3.77
CA PHE A 4 -8.16 -17.04 4.07
C PHE A 4 -7.61 -17.66 2.79
N LEU A 5 -6.29 -17.75 2.70
CA LEU A 5 -5.66 -18.47 1.59
C LEU A 5 -6.04 -19.95 1.71
N LYS A 6 -6.41 -20.58 0.61
CA LYS A 6 -6.61 -22.03 0.59
C LYS A 6 -5.26 -22.73 0.70
N LYS A 7 -5.27 -23.96 1.21
CA LYS A 7 -4.06 -24.77 1.34
C LYS A 7 -3.45 -24.98 -0.05
N GLY A 8 -2.17 -24.64 -0.21
CA GLY A 8 -1.45 -24.73 -1.48
C GLY A 8 -1.36 -23.41 -2.25
N ASP A 9 -2.26 -22.46 -1.99
CA ASP A 9 -2.25 -21.17 -2.69
C ASP A 9 -1.18 -20.24 -2.11
N LYS A 10 -0.41 -19.61 -3.01
CA LYS A 10 0.56 -18.57 -2.64
C LYS A 10 -0.04 -17.17 -2.66
N GLN A 11 -1.17 -17.00 -3.34
CA GLN A 11 -1.82 -15.72 -3.60
C GLN A 11 -3.34 -15.86 -3.67
N PHE A 12 -4.07 -14.82 -3.27
CA PHE A 12 -5.52 -14.72 -3.45
C PHE A 12 -5.91 -14.53 -4.93
N SER A 13 -7.13 -14.94 -5.28
CA SER A 13 -7.76 -14.49 -6.53
C SER A 13 -7.89 -12.96 -6.54
N THR A 14 -8.01 -12.35 -7.72
CA THR A 14 -8.23 -10.91 -7.84
C THR A 14 -9.47 -10.47 -7.08
N GLU A 15 -10.56 -11.24 -7.20
CA GLU A 15 -11.81 -11.01 -6.48
C GLU A 15 -11.62 -11.02 -4.95
N ASP A 16 -11.02 -12.09 -4.41
CA ASP A 16 -10.83 -12.21 -2.95
C ASP A 16 -9.86 -11.14 -2.42
N ALA A 17 -8.84 -10.77 -3.21
CA ALA A 17 -7.90 -9.72 -2.87
C ALA A 17 -8.57 -8.32 -2.87
N ASN A 18 -9.43 -8.05 -3.86
CA ASN A 18 -10.25 -6.84 -3.95
C ASN A 18 -11.21 -6.75 -2.76
N MET A 19 -11.96 -7.82 -2.47
CA MET A 19 -12.90 -7.87 -1.34
C MET A 19 -12.18 -7.66 0.00
N SER A 20 -11.02 -8.26 0.18
CA SER A 20 -10.19 -8.03 1.36
C SER A 20 -9.72 -6.58 1.47
N ARG A 21 -9.46 -5.90 0.35
CA ARG A 21 -9.11 -4.47 0.35
C ARG A 21 -10.27 -3.58 0.78
N LEU A 22 -11.50 -3.85 0.32
CA LEU A 22 -12.69 -3.11 0.74
C LEU A 22 -12.90 -3.22 2.26
N VAL A 23 -12.78 -4.42 2.81
CA VAL A 23 -12.87 -4.64 4.27
C VAL A 23 -11.78 -3.88 5.01
N THR A 24 -10.53 -3.94 4.54
CA THR A 24 -9.41 -3.24 5.21
C THR A 24 -9.49 -1.73 5.12
N LYS A 25 -10.17 -1.16 4.11
CA LYS A 25 -10.44 0.29 4.04
C LYS A 25 -11.32 0.75 5.21
N ILE A 26 -12.38 -0.01 5.53
CA ILE A 26 -13.31 0.33 6.61
C ILE A 26 -12.74 -0.07 7.98
N ARG A 27 -11.95 -1.14 8.03
CA ARG A 27 -11.33 -1.66 9.27
C ARG A 27 -10.60 -0.58 10.06
N TRP A 28 -9.91 0.34 9.40
CA TRP A 28 -9.21 1.44 10.08
C TRP A 28 -10.15 2.29 10.95
N ILE A 29 -11.38 2.56 10.49
CA ILE A 29 -12.37 3.33 11.26
C ILE A 29 -12.77 2.53 12.50
N VAL A 30 -13.07 1.24 12.33
CA VAL A 30 -13.44 0.35 13.44
C VAL A 30 -12.32 0.22 14.46
N GLU A 31 -11.07 0.05 14.00
CA GLU A 31 -9.89 -0.01 14.88
C GLU A 31 -9.66 1.30 15.62
N SER A 32 -9.89 2.44 14.96
CA SER A 32 -9.76 3.76 15.58
C SER A 32 -10.85 4.01 16.64
N SER A 33 -12.10 3.57 16.38
CA SER A 33 -13.17 3.57 17.38
C SER A 33 -12.81 2.69 18.58
N ASN A 34 -12.32 1.48 18.33
CA ASN A 34 -11.91 0.57 19.41
C ASN A 34 -10.71 1.11 20.20
N ALA A 35 -9.74 1.74 19.54
CA ALA A 35 -8.62 2.40 20.20
C ALA A 35 -9.11 3.50 21.16
N ARG A 36 -10.11 4.29 20.75
CA ARG A 36 -10.74 5.31 21.61
C ARG A 36 -11.44 4.71 22.83
N ILE A 37 -12.14 3.59 22.68
CA ILE A 37 -12.77 2.93 23.83
C ILE A 37 -11.70 2.45 24.83
N LYS A 38 -10.57 1.94 24.31
CA LYS A 38 -9.45 1.44 25.12
C LYS A 38 -8.67 2.52 25.86
N THR A 39 -8.86 3.81 25.58
CA THR A 39 -8.23 4.87 26.37
C THR A 39 -8.89 5.09 27.73
N TRP A 40 -10.11 4.55 27.93
CA TRP A 40 -10.81 4.64 29.19
C TRP A 40 -10.22 3.67 30.19
N LYS A 41 -9.62 4.18 31.27
CA LYS A 41 -8.92 3.40 32.30
C LYS A 41 -9.69 2.17 32.76
N TYR A 42 -11.01 2.32 32.97
CA TYR A 42 -11.85 1.21 33.41
C TYR A 42 -11.85 0.02 32.42
N LEU A 43 -11.87 0.30 31.11
CA LEU A 43 -11.89 -0.73 30.06
C LEU A 43 -10.50 -1.16 29.58
N SER A 44 -9.43 -0.50 30.03
CA SER A 44 -8.05 -0.86 29.70
C SER A 44 -7.45 -1.91 30.65
N HIS A 45 -8.14 -2.25 31.74
CA HIS A 45 -7.65 -3.18 32.76
C HIS A 45 -8.46 -4.47 32.83
N THR A 46 -7.90 -5.50 33.47
CA THR A 46 -8.60 -6.74 33.80
C THR A 46 -9.69 -6.44 34.83
N LEU A 47 -10.95 -6.75 34.48
CA LEU A 47 -12.09 -6.56 35.36
C LEU A 47 -12.39 -7.83 36.18
N PRO A 48 -12.86 -7.71 37.42
CA PRO A 48 -13.29 -8.87 38.21
C PRO A 48 -14.50 -9.56 37.56
N THR A 49 -14.59 -10.89 37.72
CA THR A 49 -15.64 -11.73 37.10
C THR A 49 -17.07 -11.27 37.46
N ASN A 50 -17.27 -10.67 38.65
CA ASN A 50 -18.58 -10.15 39.06
C ASN A 50 -19.06 -8.96 38.21
N GLN A 51 -18.18 -8.32 37.44
CA GLN A 51 -18.52 -7.21 36.56
C GLN A 51 -18.98 -7.66 35.18
N ILE A 52 -18.78 -8.94 34.81
CA ILE A 52 -19.12 -9.48 33.49
C ILE A 52 -20.56 -9.14 33.05
N PRO A 53 -21.60 -9.26 33.91
CA PRO A 53 -22.96 -8.92 33.53
C PRO A 53 -23.14 -7.45 33.09
N PHE A 54 -22.28 -6.54 33.55
CA PHE A 54 -22.40 -5.09 33.35
C PHE A 54 -21.46 -4.54 32.25
N ILE A 55 -20.53 -5.35 31.73
CA ILE A 55 -19.55 -4.91 30.71
C ILE A 55 -20.25 -4.26 29.50
N GLY A 56 -21.37 -4.83 29.06
CA GLY A 56 -22.15 -4.28 27.96
C GLY A 56 -22.62 -2.85 28.22
N ASP A 57 -23.08 -2.56 29.44
CA ASP A 57 -23.54 -1.23 29.83
C ASP A 57 -22.39 -0.24 29.98
N PHE A 58 -21.25 -0.66 30.54
CA PHE A 58 -20.06 0.17 30.60
C PHE A 58 -19.57 0.58 29.20
N VAL A 59 -19.54 -0.35 28.24
CA VAL A 59 -19.18 -0.05 26.85
C VAL A 59 -20.18 0.91 26.23
N ARG A 60 -21.50 0.73 26.44
CA ARG A 60 -22.53 1.65 25.93
C ARG A 60 -22.37 3.06 26.49
N ILE A 61 -22.13 3.20 27.79
CA ILE A 61 -21.91 4.48 28.45
C ILE A 61 -20.66 5.17 27.88
N VAL A 62 -19.53 4.45 27.80
CA VAL A 62 -18.27 4.98 27.24
C VAL A 62 -18.45 5.41 25.79
N CYS A 63 -19.15 4.61 24.98
CA CYS A 63 -19.45 4.96 23.59
C CYS A 63 -20.35 6.20 23.51
N ALA A 64 -21.38 6.33 24.35
CA ALA A 64 -22.26 7.49 24.37
C ALA A 64 -21.50 8.77 24.76
N LEU A 65 -20.64 8.70 25.77
CA LEU A 65 -19.77 9.82 26.16
C LEU A 65 -18.79 10.18 25.05
N SER A 66 -18.17 9.18 24.42
CA SER A 66 -17.25 9.37 23.29
C SER A 66 -17.96 10.03 22.10
N ASN A 67 -19.18 9.61 21.78
CA ASN A 67 -19.95 10.18 20.68
C ASN A 67 -20.39 11.63 20.96
N LYS A 68 -20.67 11.96 22.23
CA LYS A 68 -21.11 13.31 22.61
C LYS A 68 -19.94 14.32 22.71
N TYR A 69 -18.79 13.89 23.23
CA TYR A 69 -17.73 14.82 23.63
C TYR A 69 -16.41 14.65 22.87
N ALA A 70 -16.14 13.50 22.25
CA ALA A 70 -14.90 13.32 21.51
C ALA A 70 -15.02 13.84 20.07
N GLN A 71 -13.91 14.33 19.52
CA GLN A 71 -13.84 14.76 18.13
C GLN A 71 -14.20 13.61 17.17
N PRO A 72 -14.84 13.86 16.02
CA PRO A 72 -15.07 12.85 15.00
C PRO A 72 -13.78 12.11 14.61
N LEU A 73 -13.84 10.79 14.46
CA LEU A 73 -12.67 9.98 14.07
C LEU A 73 -12.19 10.28 12.65
N SER A 74 -13.14 10.60 11.77
CA SER A 74 -12.86 11.17 10.48
C SER A 74 -13.27 12.63 10.51
N GLN A 75 -12.31 13.52 10.29
CA GLN A 75 -12.60 14.85 9.83
C GLN A 75 -12.81 14.73 8.32
N CYS A 76 -13.99 14.27 7.91
CA CYS A 76 -14.36 14.28 6.49
C CYS A 76 -14.29 15.74 6.04
N ARG A 77 -13.20 16.08 5.31
CA ARG A 77 -12.98 17.45 4.84
C ARG A 77 -13.88 17.75 3.62
N ASP A 78 -14.28 16.69 2.92
CA ASP A 78 -15.13 16.72 1.74
C ASP A 78 -15.87 15.37 1.58
N VAL A 79 -17.19 15.38 1.77
CA VAL A 79 -18.05 14.21 1.65
C VAL A 79 -18.08 13.67 0.22
N GLU A 80 -17.99 14.56 -0.76
CA GLU A 80 -18.04 14.20 -2.18
C GLU A 80 -16.79 13.41 -2.56
N SER A 81 -15.60 13.85 -2.15
CA SER A 81 -14.35 13.12 -2.37
C SER A 81 -14.37 11.71 -1.76
N ASP A 82 -14.89 11.54 -0.53
CA ASP A 82 -15.01 10.22 0.10
C ASP A 82 -15.99 9.31 -0.65
N GLN A 83 -17.10 9.85 -1.15
CA GLN A 83 -18.07 9.12 -1.97
C GLN A 83 -17.48 8.71 -3.32
N LEU A 84 -16.74 9.60 -3.98
CA LEU A 84 -16.06 9.32 -5.24
C LEU A 84 -15.01 8.22 -5.08
N GLU A 85 -14.20 8.28 -4.01
CA GLU A 85 -13.22 7.24 -3.70
C GLU A 85 -13.90 5.89 -3.40
N ALA A 86 -15.01 5.89 -2.65
CA ALA A 86 -15.78 4.68 -2.39
C ALA A 86 -16.38 4.09 -3.67
N ALA A 87 -16.99 4.92 -4.52
CA ALA A 87 -17.55 4.50 -5.81
C ALA A 87 -16.46 3.92 -6.72
N LYS A 88 -15.30 4.57 -6.80
CA LYS A 88 -14.11 4.07 -7.52
C LYS A 88 -13.67 2.70 -6.99
N MET A 89 -13.53 2.55 -5.67
CA MET A 89 -13.12 1.26 -5.08
C MET A 89 -14.13 0.14 -5.36
N ILE A 90 -15.44 0.44 -5.31
CA ILE A 90 -16.49 -0.53 -5.65
C ILE A 90 -16.44 -0.89 -7.13
N HIS A 91 -16.25 0.08 -8.03
CA HIS A 91 -16.10 -0.17 -9.45
C HIS A 91 -14.90 -1.08 -9.74
N LEU A 92 -13.71 -0.72 -9.24
CA LEU A 92 -12.49 -1.50 -9.39
C LEU A 92 -12.63 -2.91 -8.81
N SER A 93 -13.40 -3.08 -7.73
CA SER A 93 -13.55 -4.40 -7.09
C SER A 93 -14.17 -5.47 -7.99
N LYS A 94 -14.94 -5.03 -9.01
CA LYS A 94 -15.60 -5.87 -9.99
C LYS A 94 -14.72 -6.21 -11.21
N MET A 95 -13.56 -5.58 -11.33
CA MET A 95 -12.65 -5.79 -12.46
C MET A 95 -11.67 -6.93 -12.18
N SER A 96 -11.29 -7.64 -13.24
CA SER A 96 -10.16 -8.57 -13.22
C SER A 96 -8.84 -7.82 -13.36
N ASN A 97 -7.72 -8.53 -13.15
CA ASN A 97 -6.39 -7.96 -13.33
C ASN A 97 -5.86 -8.43 -14.69
N THR A 98 -6.05 -7.61 -15.72
CA THR A 98 -5.64 -7.92 -17.10
C THR A 98 -4.12 -8.11 -17.22
N LEU A 99 -3.32 -7.39 -16.43
CA LEU A 99 -1.87 -7.56 -16.42
C LEU A 99 -1.46 -8.92 -15.82
N LYS A 100 -2.16 -9.39 -14.78
CA LYS A 100 -1.98 -10.74 -14.25
C LYS A 100 -2.28 -11.78 -15.34
N GLU A 101 -3.41 -11.65 -16.02
CA GLU A 101 -3.81 -12.57 -17.10
C GLU A 101 -2.78 -12.61 -18.23
N HIS A 102 -2.22 -11.44 -18.59
CA HIS A 102 -1.15 -11.33 -19.57
C HIS A 102 0.15 -12.02 -19.09
N VAL A 103 0.58 -11.77 -17.85
CA VAL A 103 1.78 -12.39 -17.26
C VAL A 103 1.68 -13.92 -17.23
N GLU A 104 0.48 -14.44 -16.94
CA GLU A 104 0.19 -15.87 -16.88
C GLU A 104 0.13 -16.51 -18.28
N THR A 105 -0.61 -15.90 -19.21
CA THR A 105 -0.76 -16.37 -20.60
C THR A 105 0.59 -16.43 -21.32
N GLU A 106 1.38 -15.35 -21.24
CA GLU A 106 2.70 -15.25 -21.87
C GLU A 106 3.81 -15.98 -21.09
N ASN A 107 3.47 -16.64 -19.97
CA ASN A 107 4.41 -17.34 -19.10
C ASN A 107 5.64 -16.49 -18.72
N LEU A 108 5.47 -15.18 -18.54
CA LEU A 108 6.59 -14.25 -18.33
C LEU A 108 7.45 -14.68 -17.15
N LEU A 109 6.84 -15.26 -16.12
CA LEU A 109 7.52 -15.84 -14.97
C LEU A 109 8.70 -16.78 -15.31
N LYS A 110 8.58 -17.58 -16.37
CA LYS A 110 9.57 -18.61 -16.75
C LYS A 110 10.65 -18.09 -17.70
N LYS A 111 10.49 -16.88 -18.26
CA LYS A 111 11.49 -16.30 -19.17
C LYS A 111 12.82 -16.12 -18.44
N LYS A 112 13.92 -16.43 -19.13
CA LYS A 112 15.28 -16.12 -18.67
C LYS A 112 15.51 -14.63 -18.86
N LEU A 113 15.93 -13.94 -17.79
CA LEU A 113 16.04 -12.49 -17.78
C LEU A 113 17.44 -12.03 -17.40
N ILE A 114 17.82 -10.89 -17.97
CA ILE A 114 18.94 -10.08 -17.49
C ILE A 114 18.36 -9.05 -16.54
N TRP A 115 18.83 -9.09 -15.28
CA TRP A 115 18.47 -8.15 -14.25
C TRP A 115 19.52 -7.05 -14.18
N LYS A 116 19.07 -5.81 -14.06
CA LYS A 116 19.91 -4.64 -13.79
C LYS A 116 19.48 -4.02 -12.47
N VAL A 117 20.40 -3.34 -11.78
CA VAL A 117 20.03 -2.54 -10.61
C VAL A 117 19.28 -1.30 -11.09
N ALA A 118 18.27 -0.86 -10.35
CA ALA A 118 17.42 0.26 -10.76
C ALA A 118 18.23 1.56 -10.95
N SER A 119 19.24 1.82 -10.13
CA SER A 119 20.13 2.99 -10.26
C SER A 119 20.92 3.02 -11.57
N GLU A 120 21.14 1.87 -12.22
CA GLU A 120 21.84 1.73 -13.51
C GLU A 120 20.88 1.76 -14.71
N CYS A 121 19.57 1.81 -14.46
CA CYS A 121 18.55 1.80 -15.50
C CYS A 121 18.12 3.21 -15.85
N ASP A 122 17.92 3.45 -17.14
CA ASP A 122 17.22 4.65 -17.59
C ASP A 122 15.68 4.44 -17.61
N PHE A 123 14.97 5.45 -17.14
CA PHE A 123 13.51 5.49 -16.99
C PHE A 123 12.90 6.71 -17.69
N GLU A 124 13.51 7.21 -18.78
CA GLU A 124 13.03 8.39 -19.54
C GLU A 124 11.51 8.40 -19.82
N ASN A 125 10.92 7.24 -20.13
CA ASN A 125 9.48 7.12 -20.46
C ASN A 125 8.60 6.74 -19.26
N PHE A 126 9.16 6.60 -18.06
CA PHE A 126 8.36 6.36 -16.86
C PHE A 126 7.69 7.67 -16.43
N PRO A 127 6.41 7.67 -16.01
CA PRO A 127 5.74 8.90 -15.66
C PRO A 127 6.25 9.43 -14.31
N ARG A 128 6.41 10.75 -14.22
CA ARG A 128 6.63 11.42 -12.94
C ARG A 128 5.31 11.43 -12.16
N LEU A 129 5.33 10.89 -10.95
CA LEU A 129 4.15 10.74 -10.10
C LEU A 129 4.18 11.72 -8.94
N ASP A 130 3.12 12.50 -8.79
CA ASP A 130 2.92 13.33 -7.62
C ASP A 130 2.28 12.56 -6.45
N ASP A 131 2.18 13.22 -5.30
CA ASP A 131 1.59 12.59 -4.11
C ASP A 131 0.10 12.27 -4.25
N GLN A 132 -0.63 13.01 -5.09
CA GLN A 132 -2.04 12.78 -5.33
C GLN A 132 -2.26 11.57 -6.24
N GLU A 133 -1.46 11.42 -7.28
CA GLU A 133 -1.47 10.27 -8.19
C GLU A 133 -1.12 8.98 -7.44
N LEU A 134 -0.09 9.01 -6.61
CA LEU A 134 0.29 7.88 -5.76
C LEU A 134 -0.83 7.53 -4.75
N ARG A 135 -1.49 8.53 -4.16
CA ARG A 135 -2.68 8.30 -3.31
C ARG A 135 -3.84 7.68 -4.09
N ASN A 136 -4.09 8.17 -5.30
CA ASN A 136 -5.14 7.67 -6.19
C ASN A 136 -4.89 6.21 -6.59
N ILE A 137 -3.65 5.83 -6.86
CA ILE A 137 -3.25 4.45 -7.21
C ILE A 137 -3.35 3.51 -6.00
N THR A 138 -3.02 3.98 -4.79
CA THR A 138 -3.02 3.15 -3.58
C THR A 138 -4.38 3.05 -2.88
N CYS A 139 -5.33 3.89 -3.27
CA CYS A 139 -6.62 4.09 -2.61
C CYS A 139 -6.47 4.37 -1.10
N GLY A 140 -5.39 5.05 -0.70
CA GLY A 140 -5.17 5.47 0.68
C GLY A 140 -3.73 5.75 1.10
N VAL A 141 -3.60 6.63 2.09
CA VAL A 141 -2.31 7.14 2.61
C VAL A 141 -1.45 6.10 3.34
N TYR A 142 -2.04 5.00 3.82
CA TYR A 142 -1.31 4.01 4.63
C TYR A 142 -0.21 3.31 3.82
N GLN A 143 -0.51 2.92 2.57
CA GLN A 143 0.49 2.27 1.72
C GLN A 143 1.63 3.25 1.36
N MET A 144 1.34 4.56 1.30
CA MET A 144 2.35 5.60 1.07
C MET A 144 3.29 5.79 2.27
N LYS A 145 2.74 5.81 3.50
CA LYS A 145 3.56 5.86 4.72
C LYS A 145 4.49 4.65 4.84
N LEU A 146 3.98 3.48 4.44
CA LEU A 146 4.79 2.27 4.34
C LEU A 146 5.82 2.36 3.21
N ALA A 147 5.47 2.88 2.04
CA ALA A 147 6.38 2.99 0.90
C ALA A 147 7.68 3.74 1.26
N SER A 148 7.58 4.86 1.98
CA SER A 148 8.77 5.60 2.43
C SER A 148 9.65 4.79 3.38
N SER A 149 9.06 4.03 4.31
CA SER A 149 9.83 3.15 5.21
C SER A 149 10.39 1.92 4.49
N TYR A 150 9.70 1.40 3.46
CA TYR A 150 10.24 0.36 2.60
C TYR A 150 11.51 0.84 1.88
N ILE A 151 11.58 2.12 1.46
CA ILE A 151 12.65 2.63 0.60
C ILE A 151 13.83 3.21 1.38
N GLN A 152 13.62 3.70 2.60
CA GLN A 152 14.73 4.02 3.51
C GLN A 152 15.65 2.81 3.71
N GLU A 153 15.07 1.63 3.93
CA GLU A 153 15.84 0.37 4.02
C GLU A 153 16.59 0.04 2.70
N TYR A 154 16.04 0.40 1.52
CA TYR A 154 16.71 0.24 0.22
C TYR A 154 17.78 1.31 -0.09
N THR A 155 17.77 2.43 0.63
CA THR A 155 18.71 3.55 0.44
C THR A 155 19.91 3.42 1.38
N ASP A 156 19.69 2.88 2.59
CA ASP A 156 20.70 2.79 3.65
C ASP A 156 21.41 1.42 3.72
N GLU A 157 20.73 0.33 3.34
CA GLU A 157 21.29 -1.02 3.30
C GLU A 157 21.30 -1.47 1.84
N GLU A 158 22.43 -1.96 1.31
CA GLU A 158 22.63 -2.45 -0.07
C GLU A 158 21.59 -3.50 -0.53
N SER A 159 20.35 -3.07 -0.72
CA SER A 159 19.23 -3.87 -1.12
C SER A 159 18.86 -3.40 -2.52
N ASP A 160 19.17 -4.22 -3.50
CA ASP A 160 18.96 -3.82 -4.89
C ASP A 160 17.51 -4.02 -5.31
N ILE A 161 16.89 -2.93 -5.79
CA ILE A 161 15.70 -3.02 -6.66
C ILE A 161 16.21 -3.48 -8.02
N PHE A 162 15.89 -4.72 -8.41
CA PHE A 162 16.29 -5.24 -9.71
C PHE A 162 15.18 -5.02 -10.74
N VAL A 163 15.55 -4.53 -11.91
CA VAL A 163 14.64 -4.21 -13.00
C VAL A 163 15.00 -5.00 -14.25
N HIS A 164 13.97 -5.45 -14.95
CA HIS A 164 14.02 -6.01 -16.28
C HIS A 164 12.95 -5.34 -17.14
N ARG A 165 13.30 -4.87 -18.33
CA ARG A 165 12.36 -4.26 -19.28
C ARG A 165 11.84 -5.36 -20.20
N GLU A 166 10.58 -5.76 -20.03
CA GLU A 166 9.94 -6.79 -20.87
C GLU A 166 9.62 -6.22 -22.26
N ASP A 167 9.16 -4.96 -22.32
CA ASP A 167 8.97 -4.16 -23.53
C ASP A 167 9.03 -2.65 -23.19
N SER A 168 8.75 -1.75 -24.15
CA SER A 168 8.86 -0.29 -23.95
C SER A 168 7.97 0.25 -22.82
N ASN A 169 6.87 -0.45 -22.51
CA ASN A 169 5.78 0.01 -21.65
C ASN A 169 5.54 -0.96 -20.47
N LEU A 170 6.37 -2.00 -20.32
CA LEU A 170 6.24 -3.03 -19.30
C LEU A 170 7.57 -3.28 -18.59
N LEU A 171 7.62 -2.92 -17.31
CA LEU A 171 8.71 -3.27 -16.41
C LEU A 171 8.34 -4.49 -15.59
N ARG A 172 9.33 -5.35 -15.38
CA ARG A 172 9.33 -6.36 -14.34
C ARG A 172 10.37 -6.01 -13.30
N ILE A 173 9.91 -5.91 -12.05
CA ILE A 173 10.74 -5.54 -10.92
C ILE A 173 10.81 -6.70 -9.94
N LYS A 174 11.98 -6.88 -9.33
CA LYS A 174 12.21 -7.80 -8.22
C LYS A 174 12.73 -7.00 -7.02
N ILE A 175 12.00 -7.10 -5.91
CA ILE A 175 12.35 -6.44 -4.64
C ILE A 175 12.41 -7.48 -3.52
N GLN A 176 13.13 -7.18 -2.45
CA GLN A 176 13.23 -8.03 -1.27
C GLN A 176 12.02 -7.84 -0.32
N SER A 177 11.71 -8.87 0.45
CA SER A 177 10.68 -8.79 1.49
C SER A 177 11.28 -8.18 2.75
N ARG A 178 10.64 -7.13 3.28
CA ARG A 178 11.00 -6.54 4.58
C ARG A 178 10.91 -7.48 5.77
N HIS A 179 10.09 -8.53 5.67
CA HIS A 179 9.83 -9.42 6.79
C HIS A 179 10.83 -10.58 6.86
N THR A 180 11.53 -10.85 5.74
CA THR A 180 12.41 -12.00 5.60
C THR A 180 13.40 -11.75 4.46
N SER A 181 14.70 -11.74 4.76
CA SER A 181 15.76 -11.56 3.76
C SER A 181 15.72 -12.63 2.65
N SER A 182 15.24 -13.84 2.94
CA SER A 182 15.18 -14.95 1.98
C SER A 182 14.12 -14.81 0.89
N LYS A 183 13.12 -13.94 1.07
CA LYS A 183 11.97 -13.86 0.17
C LYS A 183 12.08 -12.65 -0.76
N LYS A 184 12.07 -12.90 -2.06
CA LYS A 184 11.99 -11.85 -3.09
C LYS A 184 10.60 -11.85 -3.72
N HIS A 185 10.01 -10.68 -3.85
CA HIS A 185 8.76 -10.46 -4.56
C HIS A 185 9.05 -9.96 -5.97
N GLN A 186 8.38 -10.54 -6.96
CA GLN A 186 8.38 -10.00 -8.31
C GLN A 186 7.05 -9.31 -8.57
N LEU A 187 7.12 -8.24 -9.36
CA LEU A 187 5.97 -7.47 -9.79
C LEU A 187 6.18 -6.90 -11.19
N TRP A 188 5.08 -6.53 -11.82
CA TRP A 188 5.02 -5.92 -13.13
C TRP A 188 4.28 -4.60 -13.04
N ILE A 189 4.76 -3.62 -13.80
CA ILE A 189 4.17 -2.30 -13.94
C ILE A 189 4.08 -2.00 -15.42
N ARG A 190 2.85 -1.82 -15.90
CA ARG A 190 2.57 -1.31 -17.23
C ARG A 190 2.29 0.18 -17.13
N TYR A 191 2.89 0.96 -18.01
CA TYR A 191 2.86 2.43 -17.98
C TYR A 191 3.03 3.00 -19.38
N ASN A 192 2.79 4.30 -19.50
CA ASN A 192 3.21 5.12 -20.61
C ASN A 192 3.84 6.41 -20.05
N GLU A 193 4.24 7.31 -20.93
CA GLU A 193 4.90 8.58 -20.57
C GLU A 193 4.06 9.48 -19.64
N SER A 194 2.74 9.29 -19.61
CA SER A 194 1.81 10.14 -18.85
C SER A 194 1.28 9.49 -17.56
N TYR A 195 1.07 8.17 -17.53
CA TYR A 195 0.43 7.52 -16.38
C TYR A 195 0.79 6.03 -16.23
N ILE A 196 0.51 5.52 -15.03
CA ILE A 196 0.57 4.08 -14.73
C ILE A 196 -0.73 3.42 -15.16
N ASP A 197 -0.64 2.47 -16.10
CA ASP A 197 -1.79 1.78 -16.67
C ASP A 197 -2.28 0.64 -15.76
N SER A 198 -1.39 -0.26 -15.37
CA SER A 198 -1.74 -1.43 -14.58
C SER A 198 -0.55 -2.02 -13.82
N TRP A 199 -0.82 -2.79 -12.77
CA TRP A 199 0.20 -3.45 -11.97
C TRP A 199 -0.23 -4.85 -11.52
N TYR A 200 0.76 -5.71 -11.30
CA TYR A 200 0.56 -7.04 -10.74
C TYR A 200 1.77 -7.41 -9.88
N CYS A 201 1.55 -7.96 -8.68
CA CYS A 201 2.62 -8.41 -7.81
C CYS A 201 2.35 -9.84 -7.34
N LEU A 202 3.39 -10.67 -7.21
CA LEU A 202 3.27 -12.05 -6.71
C LEU A 202 3.05 -12.16 -5.19
N CYS A 203 2.94 -11.04 -4.47
CA CYS A 203 2.64 -11.10 -3.05
C CYS A 203 1.20 -11.57 -2.82
N ARG A 204 0.89 -11.98 -1.58
CA ARG A 204 -0.40 -12.57 -1.20
C ARG A 204 -1.63 -11.81 -1.72
N ALA A 205 -1.58 -10.48 -1.72
CA ALA A 205 -2.69 -9.61 -2.15
C ALA A 205 -2.40 -8.85 -3.46
N GLY A 206 -1.32 -9.19 -4.17
CA GLY A 206 -0.80 -8.41 -5.28
C GLY A 206 -1.55 -8.58 -6.60
N ALA A 207 -2.54 -9.47 -6.65
CA ALA A 207 -3.48 -9.60 -7.77
C ALA A 207 -4.56 -8.52 -7.79
N ARG A 208 -4.79 -7.81 -6.67
CA ARG A 208 -5.86 -6.82 -6.56
C ARG A 208 -5.68 -5.66 -7.53
N VAL A 209 -6.80 -5.10 -7.97
CA VAL A 209 -6.89 -3.85 -8.73
C VAL A 209 -7.45 -2.70 -7.88
N VAL A 210 -8.13 -3.02 -6.77
CA VAL A 210 -8.50 -2.03 -5.75
C VAL A 210 -7.24 -1.64 -4.99
N GLY A 211 -6.61 -0.55 -5.40
CA GLY A 211 -5.38 -0.04 -4.82
C GLY A 211 -4.14 -0.94 -5.07
N ALA A 212 -2.95 -0.41 -4.83
CA ALA A 212 -1.70 -1.17 -4.94
C ALA A 212 -1.26 -1.82 -3.61
N CYS A 213 -0.58 -2.97 -3.64
CA CYS A 213 0.10 -3.54 -2.46
C CYS A 213 1.32 -2.70 -2.07
N SER A 214 1.87 -2.90 -0.87
CA SER A 214 3.02 -2.12 -0.39
C SER A 214 4.24 -2.22 -1.30
N HIS A 215 4.47 -3.38 -1.92
CA HIS A 215 5.56 -3.58 -2.88
C HIS A 215 5.42 -2.71 -4.13
N VAL A 216 4.23 -2.69 -4.73
CA VAL A 216 3.95 -1.86 -5.90
C VAL A 216 4.00 -0.38 -5.50
N ALA A 217 3.41 -0.01 -4.36
CA ALA A 217 3.46 1.37 -3.88
C ALA A 217 4.89 1.87 -3.66
N ALA A 218 5.77 1.02 -3.10
CA ALA A 218 7.18 1.34 -2.92
C ALA A 218 7.88 1.55 -4.27
N VAL A 219 7.72 0.62 -5.22
CA VAL A 219 8.36 0.77 -6.54
C VAL A 219 7.85 2.01 -7.29
N LEU A 220 6.55 2.30 -7.23
CA LEU A 220 5.98 3.49 -7.87
C LEU A 220 6.50 4.78 -7.24
N TRP A 221 6.64 4.83 -5.91
CA TRP A 221 7.23 5.98 -5.24
C TRP A 221 8.71 6.15 -5.61
N TYR A 222 9.47 5.07 -5.64
CA TYR A 222 10.90 5.12 -5.99
C TYR A 222 11.10 5.60 -7.43
N LEU A 223 10.49 4.90 -8.38
CA LEU A 223 10.67 5.19 -9.81
C LEU A 223 9.99 6.49 -10.24
N GLY A 224 8.77 6.76 -9.76
CA GLY A 224 7.97 7.90 -10.18
C GLY A 224 8.21 9.20 -9.42
N LYS A 225 8.82 9.13 -8.22
CA LYS A 225 9.03 10.31 -7.37
C LYS A 225 10.49 10.51 -6.96
N GLU A 226 11.13 9.48 -6.39
CA GLU A 226 12.48 9.63 -5.83
C GLU A 226 13.55 9.84 -6.89
N LEU A 227 13.57 9.04 -7.96
CA LEU A 227 14.53 9.20 -9.05
C LEU A 227 14.44 10.56 -9.77
N TYR A 228 13.31 11.25 -9.69
CA TYR A 228 13.14 12.60 -10.24
C TYR A 228 13.59 13.70 -9.29
N LYS A 229 13.77 13.43 -7.99
CA LYS A 229 14.39 14.39 -7.08
C LYS A 229 15.85 14.60 -7.42
N ASP A 230 16.59 13.56 -7.80
CA ASP A 230 18.00 13.70 -8.22
C ASP A 230 18.16 14.49 -9.53
N LYS A 231 17.14 14.52 -10.40
CA LYS A 231 17.14 15.36 -11.62
C LYS A 231 16.64 16.79 -11.36
N SER A 232 16.04 17.07 -10.21
CA SER A 232 15.54 18.39 -9.84
C SER A 232 16.07 18.80 -8.47
N VAL A 233 17.18 19.55 -8.50
CA VAL A 233 17.87 20.23 -7.39
C VAL A 233 19.03 19.44 -6.77
N SER A 234 20.25 19.80 -7.18
CA SER A 234 21.43 19.70 -6.31
C SER A 234 21.18 20.55 -5.06
N TYR A 235 20.63 19.98 -4.00
CA TYR A 235 20.75 20.59 -2.69
C TYR A 235 22.20 20.44 -2.28
N GLY A 236 23.01 21.45 -2.64
CA GLY A 236 24.30 21.66 -2.01
C GLY A 236 24.09 21.58 -0.51
N VAL A 237 24.79 20.63 0.11
CA VAL A 237 24.87 20.46 1.56
C VAL A 237 25.15 21.83 2.16
N ARG A 238 24.16 22.43 2.83
CA ARG A 238 24.45 23.49 3.80
C ARG A 238 24.98 22.78 5.03
N ASN A 239 26.31 22.79 5.18
CA ASN A 239 26.96 22.45 6.44
C ASN A 239 26.43 23.42 7.51
N TRP A 240 25.68 22.89 8.47
CA TRP A 240 25.18 23.63 9.62
C TRP A 240 26.18 23.64 10.80
N GLU A 241 27.43 23.22 10.58
CA GLU A 241 28.45 23.10 11.63
C GLU A 241 29.15 24.42 12.03
N ASN A 242 28.63 25.59 11.62
CA ASN A 242 29.21 26.89 12.00
C ASN A 242 28.20 27.86 12.64
N MET A 243 27.27 27.37 13.46
CA MET A 243 26.35 28.24 14.21
C MET A 243 26.29 27.99 15.72
N PHE A 244 27.38 27.53 16.32
CA PHE A 244 27.66 27.74 17.75
C PHE A 244 29.15 28.00 17.96
#